data_AF-A0A7Z9WKZ3-F1
#
_entry.id   AF-A0A7Z9WKZ3-F1
#
_cell.length_a   1.000
_cell.length_b   1.000
_cell.length_c   1.000
_cell.angle_alpha   90.00
_cell.angle_beta   90.00
_cell.angle_gamma   90.00
#
_symmetry.space_group_name_H-M   'P 1'
#
loop_
_entity.id
_entity.type
_entity.pdbx_description
1 polymer ?
#
loop_
_entity_poly.entity_id
_entity_poly.type
_entity_poly.pdbx_seq_one_letter_code
_entity_poly.pdbx_strand_id
1 'polypeptide(L)' 'MNETTYGIILFHSTNWAIKAEKVLQGAGLEVKLIPVPRHLSSDCGVCLRFDWADEGAVRRALEEARVEFEGIHRL' A
#
# COMPACT_ATOMS: atom_id res chain seq x y z
N MET A 1 -20.91 13.27 -3.59
CA MET A 1 -20.33 13.23 -2.23
C MET A 1 -19.41 12.03 -2.26
N ASN A 2 -18.09 12.25 -2.40
CA ASN A 2 -17.16 11.14 -2.52
C ASN A 2 -16.61 10.88 -1.12
N GLU A 3 -17.12 9.85 -0.46
CA GLU A 3 -16.42 9.24 0.68
C GLU A 3 -15.14 8.61 0.12
N THR A 4 -14.05 9.38 0.13
CA THR A 4 -12.73 8.89 -0.25
C THR A 4 -12.35 7.80 0.75
N THR A 5 -12.59 6.57 0.36
CA THR A 5 -12.18 5.39 1.11
C THR A 5 -10.73 5.13 0.76
N TYR A 6 -9.87 5.00 1.76
CA TYR A 6 -8.47 4.67 1.54
C TYR A 6 -8.24 3.17 1.74
N GLY A 7 -7.31 2.61 0.98
CA GLY A 7 -6.70 1.31 1.28
C GLY A 7 -5.32 1.50 1.90
N ILE A 8 -4.88 0.51 2.66
CA ILE A 8 -3.50 0.37 3.10
C ILE A 8 -2.93 -0.99 2.70
N ILE A 9 -1.64 -1.01 2.38
CA ILE A 9 -0.87 -2.21 2.12
C ILE A 9 0.07 -2.41 3.30
N LEU A 10 -0.08 -3.52 4.00
CA LEU A 10 0.85 -3.95 5.05
C LEU A 10 2.02 -4.68 4.42
N PHE A 11 3.22 -4.45 4.95
CA PHE A 11 4.45 -5.06 4.47
C PHE A 11 5.19 -5.77 5.59
N HIS A 12 5.87 -6.86 5.25
CA HIS A 12 6.77 -7.55 6.18
C HIS A 12 8.02 -6.74 6.53
N SER A 13 8.39 -5.75 5.71
CA SER A 13 9.60 -4.93 5.91
C SER A 13 9.52 -3.57 5.20
N THR A 14 10.23 -2.58 5.74
CA THR A 14 10.27 -1.21 5.21
C THR A 14 10.86 -1.18 3.80
N ASN A 15 11.79 -2.10 3.48
CA ASN A 15 12.35 -2.22 2.15
C ASN A 15 11.28 -2.59 1.11
N TRP A 16 10.34 -3.46 1.47
CA TRP A 16 9.23 -3.82 0.61
C TRP A 16 8.26 -2.65 0.43
N ALA A 17 7.97 -1.91 1.50
CA ALA A 17 7.16 -0.71 1.43
C ALA A 17 7.76 0.36 0.50
N ILE A 18 9.06 0.63 0.61
CA ILE A 18 9.76 1.58 -0.28
C ILE A 18 9.80 1.08 -1.72
N LYS A 19 9.98 -0.23 -1.94
CA LYS A 19 9.96 -0.81 -3.29
C LYS A 19 8.57 -0.67 -3.91
N ALA A 20 7.53 -1.04 -3.17
CA ALA A 20 6.14 -0.87 -3.58
C ALA A 20 5.84 0.58 -3.96
N GLU A 21 6.28 1.54 -3.14
CA GLU A 21 6.02 2.97 -3.36
C GLU A 21 6.54 3.41 -4.73
N LYS A 22 7.79 3.05 -5.05
CA LYS A 22 8.42 3.37 -6.34
C LYS A 22 7.71 2.71 -7.51
N VAL A 23 7.30 1.45 -7.36
CA VAL A 23 6.57 0.70 -8.40
C VAL A 23 5.23 1.37 -8.69
N LEU A 24 4.47 1.69 -7.64
CA LEU A 24 3.13 2.25 -7.75
C LEU A 24 3.18 3.70 -8.26
N GLN A 25 4.11 4.51 -7.77
CA GLN A 25 4.35 5.86 -8.31
C GLN A 25 4.80 5.80 -9.78
N GLY A 26 5.64 4.84 -10.15
CA GLY A 26 6.05 4.61 -11.54
C GLY A 26 4.89 4.18 -12.45
N ALA A 27 3.87 3.54 -11.90
CA ALA A 27 2.63 3.19 -12.61
C ALA A 27 1.62 4.36 -12.67
N GLY A 28 1.94 5.53 -12.10
CA GLY A 28 1.07 6.71 -12.07
C GLY A 28 -0.01 6.66 -11.00
N LEU A 29 0.11 5.77 -10.00
CA LEU A 29 -0.84 5.62 -8.90
C LEU A 29 -0.50 6.56 -7.74
N GLU A 30 -1.52 7.15 -7.12
CA GLU A 30 -1.33 8.00 -5.96
C GLU A 30 -1.19 7.15 -4.70
N VAL A 31 0.05 7.04 -4.21
CA VAL A 31 0.37 6.29 -3.00
C VAL A 31 1.21 7.12 -2.04
N LYS A 32 1.03 6.86 -0.74
CA LYS A 32 1.74 7.57 0.32
C LYS A 32 2.20 6.62 1.42
N LEU A 33 3.50 6.59 1.68
CA LEU A 33 4.04 5.85 2.81
C LEU A 33 3.62 6.54 4.12
N ILE A 34 2.96 5.80 5.01
CA ILE A 34 2.51 6.28 6.31
C ILE A 34 2.91 5.29 7.41
N PRO A 35 3.08 5.74 8.66
CA PRO A 35 3.22 4.82 9.78
C PRO A 35 1.94 3.99 9.93
N VAL A 36 2.10 2.70 10.27
CA VAL A 36 0.96 1.80 10.50
C VAL A 36 0.11 2.37 11.64
N PRO A 37 -1.23 2.47 11.47
CA PRO A 37 -2.11 2.90 12.54
C PRO A 37 -1.91 2.03 13.79
N ARG A 38 -1.90 2.64 14.98
CA ARG A 38 -1.64 1.94 16.26
C ARG A 38 -2.53 0.72 16.54
N HIS A 39 -3.68 0.62 15.87
CA HIS A 39 -4.62 -0.50 16.00
C HIS A 39 -4.33 -1.68 15.06
N LEU A 40 -3.46 -1.51 14.07
CA LEU A 40 -3.15 -2.48 13.00
C LEU A 40 -1.72 -3.03 13.13
N SER A 41 -1.15 -3.05 14.34
CA SER A 41 0.28 -3.26 14.62
C SER A 41 0.92 -4.40 13.78
N SER A 42 1.68 -4.02 12.77
CA SER A 42 2.63 -4.90 12.07
C SER A 42 4.05 -4.61 12.57
N ASP A 43 4.89 -5.65 12.67
CA ASP A 43 6.30 -5.59 13.09
C ASP A 43 7.15 -4.56 12.30
N CYS A 44 6.72 -4.20 11.08
CA CYS A 44 7.43 -3.27 10.20
C CYS A 44 7.19 -1.78 10.52
N GLY A 45 6.09 -1.43 11.20
CA GLY A 45 5.75 -0.05 11.57
C GLY A 45 5.37 0.91 10.42
N VAL A 46 5.47 0.51 9.15
CA VAL A 46 5.08 1.33 7.98
C VAL A 46 4.16 0.58 7.00
N CYS A 47 3.24 1.31 6.38
CA CYS A 47 2.35 0.83 5.34
C CYS A 47 2.21 1.86 4.21
N LEU A 48 1.69 1.43 3.06
CA LEU A 48 1.37 2.34 1.95
C LEU A 48 -0.12 2.57 1.90
N ARG A 49 -0.52 3.84 1.95
CA ARG A 49 -1.91 4.25 1.73
C ARG A 49 -2.13 4.59 0.26
N PHE A 50 -3.26 4.18 -0.28
CA PHE A 50 -3.70 4.44 -1.66
C PHE A 50 -5.22 4.67 -1.69
N ASP A 51 -5.77 5.14 -2.82
CA ASP A 51 -7.23 5.26 -2.98
C ASP A 51 -7.83 3.86 -3.18
N TRP A 52 -8.88 3.50 -2.43
CA TRP A 52 -9.51 2.18 -2.55
C TRP A 52 -10.04 1.90 -3.97
N ALA A 53 -10.39 2.95 -4.73
CA ALA A 53 -10.78 2.81 -6.13
C ALA A 53 -9.68 2.19 -7.00
N ASP A 54 -8.41 2.35 -6.61
CA ASP A 54 -7.24 1.87 -7.34
C ASP A 54 -6.75 0.48 -6.88
N GLU A 55 -7.47 -0.22 -6.00
CA GLU A 55 -7.03 -1.52 -5.43
C GLU A 55 -6.65 -2.54 -6.50
N GLY A 56 -7.44 -2.66 -7.56
CA GLY A 56 -7.14 -3.56 -8.67
C GLY A 56 -5.86 -3.21 -9.41
N ALA A 57 -5.60 -1.92 -9.64
CA ALA A 57 -4.39 -1.45 -10.30
C ALA A 57 -3.15 -1.61 -9.40
N VAL A 58 -3.30 -1.28 -8.12
CA VAL A 58 -2.27 -1.46 -7.09
C VAL A 58 -1.86 -2.92 -6.97
N ARG A 59 -2.83 -3.83 -6.79
CA ARG A 59 -2.57 -5.27 -6.69
C ARG A 59 -1.81 -5.78 -7.90
N ARG A 60 -2.28 -5.44 -9.10
CA ARG A 60 -1.66 -5.86 -10.35
C ARG A 60 -0.22 -5.36 -10.47
N ALA A 61 0.04 -4.09 -10.16
CA ALA A 61 1.39 -3.53 -10.22
C ALA A 61 2.35 -4.19 -9.22
N LEU A 62 1.87 -4.52 -8.01
CA LEU A 62 2.66 -5.25 -7.02
C LEU A 62 2.98 -6.69 -7.47
N GLU A 63 2.01 -7.39 -8.04
CA GLU A 63 2.18 -8.76 -8.57
C GLU A 63 3.17 -8.76 -9.75
N GLU A 64 3.01 -7.86 -10.72
CA GLU A 64 3.91 -7.70 -11.87
C GLU A 64 5.35 -7.38 -11.43
N ALA A 65 5.52 -6.55 -10.39
CA ALA A 65 6.82 -6.20 -9.85
C ALA A 65 7.38 -7.21 -8.82
N ARG A 66 6.65 -8.30 -8.55
CA ARG A 66 6.96 -9.32 -7.52
C ARG A 66 7.33 -8.65 -6.20
N VAL A 67 6.45 -7.80 -5.72
CA VAL A 67 6.58 -7.14 -4.43
C VAL A 67 5.85 -7.97 -3.39
N GLU A 68 6.58 -8.44 -2.38
CA GLU A 68 5.99 -9.14 -1.24
C GLU A 68 5.27 -8.15 -0.33
N PHE A 69 4.04 -8.48 0.07
CA PHE A 69 3.24 -7.71 1.00
C PHE A 69 2.46 -8.67 1.92
N GLU A 70 2.15 -8.22 3.13
CA GLU A 70 1.42 -9.00 4.12
C GLU A 70 -0.07 -9.07 3.76
N GLY A 71 -0.64 -7.94 3.34
CA GLY A 71 -2.05 -7.86 2.97
C GLY A 71 -2.47 -6.46 2.54
N ILE A 72 -3.65 -6.37 1.93
CA ILE A 72 -4.30 -5.11 1.57
C ILE A 72 -5.57 -4.99 2.41
N HIS A 73 -5.72 -3.88 3.12
CA HIS A 73 -6.84 -3.62 4.02
C HIS A 73 -7.52 -2.30 3.66
N ARG A 74 -8.85 -2.25 3.79
CA ARG A 74 -9.63 -1.02 3.65
C ARG A 74 -9.65 -0.26 4.98
N LEU A 75 -9.45 1.06 4.93
CA LEU A 75 -9.61 1.99 6.06
C LEU A 75 -11.00 2.62 6.07
#